data_AF-A0A9W8UWE2-F1
#
_entry.id   AF-A0A9W8UWE2-F1
#
_cell.length_a   1.000
_cell.length_b   1.000
_cell.length_c   1.000
_cell.angle_alpha   90.00
_cell.angle_beta   90.00
_cell.angle_gamma   90.00
#
_symmetry.space_group_name_H-M   'P 1'
#
loop_
_entity.id
_entity.type
_entity.pdbx_description
1 polymer ?
#
loop_
_entity_poly.entity_id
_entity_poly.type
_entity_poly.pdbx_seq_one_letter_code
_entity_poly.pdbx_strand_id
1 'polypeptide(L)'
;MSYPTKGDVLIIPAYSAESELATLDIQWSQSFRTRTARYYVVRAQNQSKGNADVLLFVQDRFYKEEGSNDFIGKIARREGNSWIVSINDRFQYGQKNKNGDGRWVALHDKDNKPYQHRFMITTIQGQAAEWAKILARQFGAGEIADAVSKLGNNFIGDYLHTF
;
A
#
# COMPACT_ATOMS: atom_id res chain seq x y z
N MET A 1 -11.02 -11.67 12.50
CA MET A 1 -10.02 -11.71 11.41
C MET A 1 -9.62 -10.27 11.07
N SER A 2 -8.34 -9.93 11.21
CA SER A 2 -7.84 -8.53 11.21
C SER A 2 -7.36 -7.99 9.85
N TYR A 3 -7.41 -8.79 8.77
CA TYR A 3 -6.99 -8.33 7.45
C TYR A 3 -8.04 -7.45 6.76
N PRO A 4 -7.65 -6.50 5.88
CA PRO A 4 -8.58 -5.62 5.17
C PRO A 4 -9.51 -6.40 4.21
N THR A 5 -10.79 -6.03 4.20
CA THR A 5 -11.86 -6.59 3.35
C THR A 5 -12.63 -5.50 2.62
N LYS A 6 -13.28 -5.86 1.50
CA LYS A 6 -14.16 -4.96 0.77
C LYS A 6 -15.22 -4.39 1.72
N GLY A 7 -15.48 -3.09 1.62
CA GLY A 7 -16.42 -2.36 2.47
C GLY A 7 -15.84 -1.86 3.80
N ASP A 8 -14.67 -2.34 4.23
CA ASP A 8 -13.98 -1.78 5.41
C ASP A 8 -13.65 -0.31 5.18
N VAL A 9 -13.70 0.50 6.24
CA VAL A 9 -13.35 1.92 6.20
C VAL A 9 -11.90 2.11 6.62
N LEU A 10 -11.11 2.71 5.75
CA LEU A 10 -9.72 3.09 6.00
C LEU A 10 -9.62 4.58 6.33
N ILE A 11 -8.81 4.88 7.34
CA ILE A 11 -8.26 6.20 7.64
C ILE A 11 -6.86 6.22 7.04
N ILE A 12 -6.66 7.03 6.01
CA ILE A 12 -5.41 7.14 5.27
C ILE A 12 -4.86 8.53 5.55
N PRO A 13 -3.67 8.68 6.16
CA PRO A 13 -3.03 9.99 6.29
C PRO A 13 -2.98 10.72 4.96
N ALA A 14 -3.13 12.03 4.97
CA ALA A 14 -2.92 12.83 3.78
C ALA A 14 -1.45 12.94 3.44
N TYR A 15 -1.16 13.18 2.16
CA TYR A 15 0.19 13.49 1.71
C TYR A 15 0.80 14.65 2.52
N SER A 16 2.05 14.46 2.92
CA SER A 16 2.87 15.44 3.63
C SER A 16 4.31 15.36 3.12
N ALA A 17 5.15 16.34 3.45
CA ALA A 17 6.57 16.30 3.09
C ALA A 17 7.29 15.05 3.64
N GLU A 18 6.86 14.52 4.79
CA GLU A 18 7.40 13.30 5.37
C GLU A 18 7.06 12.04 4.55
N SER A 19 5.99 12.09 3.75
CA SER A 19 5.61 10.98 2.86
C SER A 19 6.68 10.71 1.80
N GLU A 20 7.47 11.72 1.41
CA GLU A 20 8.60 11.57 0.47
C GLU A 20 9.73 10.69 1.04
N LEU A 21 9.80 10.52 2.36
CA LEU A 21 10.75 9.60 2.99
C LEU A 21 10.33 8.14 2.82
N ALA A 22 9.06 7.88 2.47
CA ALA A 22 8.46 6.55 2.40
C ALA A 22 8.03 6.19 0.96
N THR A 23 8.86 6.50 -0.03
CA THR A 23 8.58 6.22 -1.45
C THR A 23 9.31 4.99 -1.97
N LEU A 24 8.69 4.25 -2.87
CA LEU A 24 9.31 3.17 -3.65
C LEU A 24 9.00 3.34 -5.14
N ASP A 25 9.99 3.05 -5.97
CA ASP A 25 9.80 2.92 -7.41
C ASP A 25 9.65 1.44 -7.76
N ILE A 26 8.48 1.06 -8.23
CA ILE A 26 8.19 -0.32 -8.63
C ILE A 26 8.36 -0.42 -10.13
N GLN A 27 9.25 -1.30 -10.55
CA GLN A 27 9.46 -1.65 -11.94
C GLN A 27 8.93 -3.06 -12.24
N TRP A 28 8.20 -3.21 -13.35
CA TRP A 28 7.70 -4.49 -13.83
C TRP A 28 7.73 -4.57 -15.36
N SER A 29 7.54 -5.77 -15.91
CA SER A 29 7.40 -5.98 -17.36
C SER A 29 5.93 -6.25 -17.68
N GLN A 30 5.41 -5.56 -18.69
CA GLN A 30 4.04 -5.73 -19.18
C GLN A 30 4.00 -5.43 -20.67
N SER A 31 3.42 -6.34 -21.46
CA SER A 31 3.32 -6.21 -22.93
C SER A 31 4.68 -5.96 -23.59
N PHE A 32 5.71 -6.72 -23.20
CA PHE A 32 7.10 -6.60 -23.66
C PHE A 32 7.77 -5.24 -23.39
N ARG A 33 7.19 -4.40 -22.54
CA ARG A 33 7.76 -3.12 -22.14
C ARG A 33 8.02 -3.11 -20.64
N THR A 34 9.15 -2.53 -20.27
CA THR A 34 9.41 -2.15 -18.88
C THR A 34 8.51 -0.97 -18.52
N ARG A 35 7.81 -1.10 -17.40
CA ARG A 35 7.00 -0.06 -16.78
C ARG A 35 7.58 0.26 -15.40
N THR A 36 7.50 1.52 -15.01
CA THR A 36 7.90 1.97 -13.68
C THR A 36 6.85 2.93 -13.15
N ALA A 37 6.53 2.82 -11.87
CA ALA A 37 5.67 3.79 -11.19
C ALA A 37 6.15 3.98 -9.75
N ARG A 38 6.06 5.23 -9.28
CA ARG A 38 6.33 5.59 -7.90
C ARG A 38 5.11 5.35 -7.02
N TYR A 39 5.35 4.77 -5.85
CA TYR A 39 4.36 4.51 -4.82
C TYR A 39 4.84 5.07 -3.48
N TYR A 40 3.88 5.42 -2.64
CA TYR A 40 4.06 5.82 -1.25
C TYR A 40 3.63 4.67 -0.34
N VAL A 41 4.45 4.36 0.65
CA VAL A 41 4.11 3.43 1.73
C VAL A 41 3.43 4.22 2.83
N VAL A 42 2.17 3.89 3.07
CA VAL A 42 1.30 4.59 3.99
C VAL A 42 0.82 3.62 5.05
N ARG A 43 0.94 4.03 6.32
CA ARG A 43 0.22 3.38 7.43
C ARG A 43 -1.21 3.89 7.43
N ALA A 44 -2.13 3.07 6.95
CA ALA A 44 -3.56 3.31 7.07
C ALA A 44 -4.10 2.59 8.32
N GLN A 45 -5.20 3.09 8.88
CA GLN A 45 -5.91 2.44 9.98
C GLN A 45 -7.26 1.93 9.49
N ASN A 46 -7.59 0.68 9.78
CA ASN A 46 -8.89 0.11 9.47
C ASN A 46 -9.89 0.42 10.59
N GLN A 47 -10.66 1.49 10.43
CA GLN A 47 -11.65 1.94 11.39
C GLN A 47 -12.71 0.87 11.68
N SER A 48 -13.10 0.11 10.66
CA SER A 48 -14.07 -0.99 10.78
C SER A 48 -13.53 -2.18 11.60
N LYS A 49 -12.22 -2.27 11.81
CA LYS A 49 -11.56 -3.36 12.54
C LYS A 49 -10.76 -2.87 13.75
N GLY A 50 -11.29 -1.87 14.46
CA GLY A 50 -10.70 -1.37 15.70
C GLY A 50 -9.41 -0.59 15.48
N ASN A 51 -9.31 0.13 14.35
CA ASN A 51 -8.13 0.89 13.93
C ASN A 51 -6.87 0.03 13.74
N ALA A 52 -7.04 -1.24 13.38
CA ALA A 52 -5.91 -2.12 13.04
C ALA A 52 -5.08 -1.54 11.90
N ASP A 53 -3.76 -1.63 12.01
CA ASP A 53 -2.85 -1.09 11.01
C ASP A 53 -2.86 -1.89 9.71
N VAL A 54 -2.95 -1.15 8.61
CA VAL A 54 -2.97 -1.65 7.24
C VAL A 54 -1.81 -1.03 6.48
N LEU A 55 -0.94 -1.89 5.95
CA LEU A 55 0.06 -1.48 4.99
C LEU A 55 -0.65 -1.13 3.68
N LEU A 56 -0.53 0.12 3.26
CA LEU A 56 -1.13 0.65 2.04
C LEU A 56 -0.04 1.18 1.12
N PHE A 57 -0.12 0.82 -0.15
CA PHE A 57 0.69 1.41 -1.22
C PHE A 57 -0.19 2.31 -2.06
N VAL A 58 0.18 3.59 -2.18
CA VAL A 58 -0.58 4.55 -3.01
C VAL A 58 0.31 5.07 -4.13
N GLN A 59 -0.13 4.94 -5.38
CA GLN A 59 0.61 5.48 -6.51
C GLN A 59 0.59 7.02 -6.49
N ASP A 60 1.68 7.65 -6.94
CA ASP A 60 1.90 9.11 -6.89
C ASP A 60 0.68 9.95 -7.30
N ARG A 61 0.14 9.69 -8.50
CA ARG A 61 -1.04 10.37 -9.06
C ARG A 61 -2.35 10.22 -8.26
N PHE A 62 -2.42 9.24 -7.38
CA PHE A 62 -3.56 9.02 -6.49
C PHE A 62 -3.38 9.73 -5.15
N TYR A 63 -2.14 10.04 -4.74
CA TYR A 63 -1.83 10.52 -3.40
C TYR A 63 -1.45 12.00 -3.33
N LYS A 64 -0.62 12.46 -4.28
CA LYS A 64 0.01 13.79 -4.26
C LYS A 64 -0.61 14.75 -5.27
N GLU A 65 -0.99 14.24 -6.44
CA GLU A 65 -1.50 15.06 -7.54
C GLU A 65 -3.00 15.39 -7.37
N GLU A 66 -3.35 16.45 -6.63
CA GLU A 66 -4.75 16.83 -6.40
C GLU A 66 -5.56 17.11 -7.68
N GLY A 67 -4.88 17.55 -8.74
CA GLY A 67 -5.48 17.80 -10.06
C GLY A 67 -5.76 16.53 -10.88
N SER A 68 -5.26 15.38 -10.45
CA SER A 68 -5.49 14.10 -11.14
C SER A 68 -6.95 13.65 -11.01
N ASN A 69 -7.50 13.10 -12.08
CA ASN A 69 -8.82 12.46 -12.04
C ASN A 69 -8.87 11.22 -11.15
N ASP A 70 -7.69 10.67 -10.82
CA ASP A 70 -7.53 9.49 -9.97
C ASP A 70 -7.19 9.84 -8.52
N PHE A 71 -7.09 11.13 -8.19
CA PHE A 71 -6.76 11.58 -6.84
C PHE A 71 -7.69 10.99 -5.77
N ILE A 72 -7.14 10.55 -4.64
CA ILE A 72 -7.89 9.92 -3.55
C ILE A 72 -9.05 10.80 -3.05
N GLY A 73 -8.91 12.12 -3.09
CA GLY A 73 -9.98 13.06 -2.74
C GLY A 73 -11.24 12.98 -3.64
N LYS A 74 -11.20 12.26 -4.76
CA LYS A 74 -12.37 11.97 -5.60
C LYS A 74 -13.23 10.82 -5.06
N ILE A 75 -12.65 9.95 -4.24
CA ILE A 75 -13.32 8.75 -3.69
C ILE A 75 -13.38 8.76 -2.16
N ALA A 76 -12.72 9.70 -1.51
CA ALA A 76 -12.59 9.80 -0.06
C ALA A 76 -13.10 11.15 0.46
N ARG A 77 -13.60 11.15 1.69
CA ARG A 77 -13.90 12.39 2.43
C ARG A 77 -12.68 12.82 3.24
N ARG A 78 -12.42 14.12 3.33
CA ARG A 78 -11.32 14.66 4.16
C ARG A 78 -11.79 14.86 5.60
N GLU A 79 -11.00 14.40 6.56
CA GLU A 79 -11.14 14.73 7.99
C GLU A 79 -9.79 15.17 8.53
N GLY A 80 -9.64 16.46 8.80
CA GLY A 80 -8.37 17.05 9.23
C GLY A 80 -7.25 16.71 8.23
N ASN A 81 -6.20 16.03 8.71
CA ASN A 81 -5.07 15.61 7.90
C ASN A 81 -5.16 14.16 7.38
N SER A 82 -6.37 13.61 7.27
CA SER A 82 -6.60 12.25 6.81
C SER A 82 -7.74 12.17 5.79
N TRP A 83 -7.67 11.15 4.95
CA TRP A 83 -8.70 10.71 4.03
C TRP A 83 -9.44 9.52 4.63
N ILE A 84 -10.77 9.57 4.64
CA ILE A 84 -11.62 8.47 5.06
C ILE A 84 -12.28 7.87 3.83
N VAL A 85 -12.04 6.59 3.59
CA VAL A 85 -12.49 5.91 2.38
C VAL A 85 -12.85 4.46 2.66
N SER A 86 -13.96 4.00 2.07
CA SER A 86 -14.29 2.58 2.07
C SER A 86 -13.49 1.83 1.02
N ILE A 87 -12.95 0.67 1.37
CA ILE A 87 -12.31 -0.24 0.42
C ILE A 87 -13.36 -0.66 -0.61
N ASN A 88 -13.16 -0.22 -1.84
CA ASN A 88 -14.03 -0.45 -2.98
C ASN A 88 -13.23 -1.02 -4.16
N ASP A 89 -13.87 -1.11 -5.33
CA ASP A 89 -13.29 -1.70 -6.55
C ASP A 89 -12.10 -0.92 -7.12
N ARG A 90 -11.77 0.27 -6.60
CA ARG A 90 -10.58 1.05 -6.99
C ARG A 90 -9.31 0.51 -6.30
N PHE A 91 -9.48 -0.25 -5.23
CA PHE A 91 -8.36 -0.85 -4.51
C PHE A 91 -8.04 -2.25 -5.04
N GLN A 92 -6.79 -2.63 -4.91
CA GLN A 92 -6.33 -4.01 -5.05
C GLN A 92 -5.59 -4.43 -3.78
N TYR A 93 -5.27 -5.71 -3.64
CA TYR A 93 -4.51 -6.22 -2.50
C TYR A 93 -3.49 -7.28 -2.91
N GLY A 94 -2.42 -7.37 -2.14
CA GLY A 94 -1.56 -8.56 -2.09
C GLY A 94 -1.77 -9.30 -0.78
N GLN A 95 -1.43 -10.59 -0.75
CA GLN A 95 -1.50 -11.45 0.44
C GLN A 95 -0.49 -12.59 0.35
N LYS A 96 0.00 -13.05 1.50
CA LYS A 96 0.98 -14.14 1.58
C LYS A 96 0.41 -15.48 1.12
N ASN A 97 -0.87 -15.71 1.40
CA ASN A 97 -1.55 -16.95 1.12
C ASN A 97 -3.07 -16.73 0.96
N LYS A 98 -3.79 -17.79 0.57
CA LYS A 98 -5.24 -17.77 0.34
C LYS A 98 -6.08 -17.44 1.59
N ASN A 99 -5.52 -17.54 2.79
CA ASN A 99 -6.22 -17.25 4.04
C ASN A 99 -6.28 -15.73 4.33
N GLY A 100 -5.59 -14.90 3.55
CA GLY A 100 -5.51 -13.46 3.76
C GLY A 100 -4.38 -13.03 4.69
N ASP A 101 -3.47 -13.94 5.04
CA ASP A 101 -2.36 -13.63 5.93
C ASP A 101 -1.47 -12.55 5.32
N GLY A 102 -1.18 -11.54 6.12
CA GLY A 102 -0.37 -10.39 5.72
C GLY A 102 -0.94 -9.59 4.55
N ARG A 103 -2.27 -9.61 4.36
CA ARG A 103 -2.91 -8.82 3.32
C ARG A 103 -2.64 -7.33 3.51
N TRP A 104 -2.23 -6.69 2.43
CA TRP A 104 -1.94 -5.27 2.31
C TRP A 104 -2.72 -4.70 1.12
N VAL A 105 -2.90 -3.39 1.08
CA VAL A 105 -3.77 -2.73 0.10
C VAL A 105 -2.96 -1.89 -0.88
N ALA A 106 -3.42 -1.78 -2.13
CA ALA A 106 -2.89 -0.90 -3.15
C ALA A 106 -4.00 0.03 -3.65
N LEU A 107 -3.71 1.32 -3.76
CA LEU A 107 -4.51 2.29 -4.51
C LEU A 107 -3.67 2.82 -5.67
N HIS A 108 -3.97 2.34 -6.87
CA HIS A 108 -3.18 2.59 -8.06
C HIS A 108 -3.95 2.31 -9.34
N ASP A 109 -3.31 2.59 -10.48
CA ASP A 109 -3.85 2.24 -11.78
C ASP A 109 -3.98 0.72 -11.94
N LYS A 110 -5.20 0.22 -12.09
CA LYS A 110 -5.47 -1.21 -12.26
C LYS A 110 -5.06 -1.76 -13.63
N ASP A 111 -4.77 -0.89 -14.60
CA ASP A 111 -4.18 -1.32 -15.87
C ASP A 111 -2.70 -1.69 -15.70
N ASN A 112 -2.06 -1.22 -14.63
CA ASN A 112 -0.75 -1.71 -14.22
C ASN A 112 -0.92 -3.10 -13.60
N LYS A 113 -0.17 -4.07 -14.14
CA LYS A 113 -0.16 -5.46 -13.66
C LYS A 113 1.20 -5.85 -13.06
N PRO A 114 1.72 -5.14 -12.05
CA PRO A 114 2.87 -5.62 -11.29
C PRO A 114 2.47 -6.87 -10.49
N TYR A 115 3.41 -7.81 -10.36
CA TYR A 115 3.26 -8.92 -9.42
C TYR A 115 3.35 -8.42 -7.97
N GLN A 116 2.62 -9.05 -7.05
CA GLN A 116 2.57 -8.65 -5.64
C GLN A 116 3.95 -8.67 -4.97
N HIS A 117 4.82 -9.63 -5.30
CA HIS A 117 6.19 -9.65 -4.76
C HIS A 117 6.99 -8.40 -5.10
N ARG A 118 6.67 -7.65 -6.17
CA ARG A 118 7.44 -6.45 -6.52
C ARG A 118 7.27 -5.34 -5.49
N PHE A 119 6.12 -5.27 -4.82
CA PHE A 119 5.91 -4.33 -3.73
C PHE A 119 6.74 -4.72 -2.51
N MET A 120 6.81 -6.02 -2.19
CA MET A 120 7.51 -6.50 -0.99
C MET A 120 9.04 -6.60 -1.19
N ILE A 121 9.49 -7.09 -2.35
CA ILE A 121 10.91 -7.25 -2.69
C ILE A 121 11.59 -5.90 -2.84
N THR A 122 10.95 -4.90 -3.47
CA THR A 122 11.55 -3.56 -3.58
C THR A 122 11.78 -2.94 -2.21
N THR A 123 10.91 -3.22 -1.24
CA THR A 123 11.11 -2.84 0.17
C THR A 123 12.29 -3.57 0.82
N ILE A 124 12.59 -4.82 0.43
CA ILE A 124 13.64 -5.65 1.07
C ILE A 124 15.01 -5.53 0.39
N GLN A 125 15.12 -5.58 -0.94
CA GLN A 125 16.40 -5.83 -1.63
C GLN A 125 17.26 -4.58 -1.90
N GLY A 126 16.69 -3.37 -1.93
CA GLY A 126 17.45 -2.17 -2.27
C GLY A 126 18.06 -1.45 -1.07
N GLN A 127 17.35 -1.43 0.06
CA GLN A 127 17.65 -0.58 1.22
C GLN A 127 16.99 -1.13 2.50
N ALA A 128 17.15 -2.42 2.81
CA ALA A 128 16.47 -3.07 3.94
C ALA A 128 16.55 -2.28 5.26
N ALA A 129 17.71 -1.68 5.56
CA ALA A 129 17.89 -0.86 6.76
C ALA A 129 17.11 0.47 6.71
N GLU A 130 17.03 1.11 5.54
CA GLU A 130 16.25 2.35 5.39
C GLU A 130 14.75 2.06 5.43
N TRP A 131 14.32 0.98 4.78
CA TRP A 131 12.94 0.52 4.85
C TRP A 131 12.55 0.06 6.25
N ALA A 132 13.45 -0.59 6.99
CA ALA A 132 13.22 -0.91 8.39
C ALA A 132 13.02 0.38 9.20
N LYS A 133 13.79 1.44 8.97
CA LYS A 133 13.57 2.76 9.61
C LYS A 133 12.27 3.42 9.19
N ILE A 134 11.91 3.37 7.91
CA ILE A 134 10.66 3.93 7.38
C ILE A 134 9.48 3.23 8.04
N LEU A 135 9.49 1.89 8.06
CA LEU A 135 8.46 1.10 8.74
C LEU A 135 8.49 1.31 10.26
N ALA A 136 9.65 1.47 10.88
CA ALA A 136 9.77 1.83 12.30
C ALA A 136 9.12 3.18 12.61
N ARG A 137 9.31 4.18 11.73
CA ARG A 137 8.71 5.51 11.88
C ARG A 137 7.21 5.47 11.65
N GLN A 138 6.77 4.71 10.64
CA GLN A 138 5.36 4.61 10.29
C GLN A 138 4.59 3.77 11.31
N PHE A 139 5.03 2.54 11.59
CA PHE A 139 4.32 1.53 12.40
C PHE A 139 4.84 1.40 13.85
N GLY A 140 6.00 1.97 14.18
CA GLY A 140 6.65 1.81 15.49
C GLY A 140 7.66 0.66 15.51
N ALA A 141 8.65 0.75 16.40
CA ALA A 141 9.80 -0.19 16.42
C ALA A 141 9.43 -1.65 16.79
N GLY A 142 8.39 -1.85 17.59
CA GLY A 142 7.92 -3.19 18.00
C GLY A 142 7.13 -3.93 16.93
N GLU A 143 6.51 -3.21 15.99
CA GLU A 143 5.65 -3.79 14.93
C GLU A 143 6.39 -4.04 13.61
N ILE A 144 7.67 -3.66 13.53
CA ILE A 144 8.52 -3.92 12.36
C ILE A 144 8.59 -5.41 12.07
N ALA A 145 8.65 -6.27 13.09
CA ALA A 145 8.71 -7.71 12.89
C ALA A 145 7.46 -8.25 12.17
N ASP A 146 6.28 -7.70 12.49
CA ASP A 146 5.02 -8.06 11.82
C ASP A 146 4.92 -7.42 10.43
N ALA A 147 5.30 -6.16 10.26
CA ALA A 147 5.34 -5.53 8.94
C ALA A 147 6.33 -6.24 8.00
N VAL A 148 7.51 -6.60 8.50
CA VAL A 148 8.56 -7.33 7.77
C VAL A 148 8.20 -8.80 7.55
N SER A 149 7.54 -9.46 8.51
CA SER A 149 7.06 -10.84 8.31
C SER A 149 5.95 -10.90 7.25
N LYS A 150 5.11 -9.85 7.15
CA LYS A 150 4.18 -9.64 6.03
C LYS A 150 4.90 -9.38 4.71
N LEU A 151 6.14 -8.88 4.70
CA LEU A 151 7.00 -8.72 3.50
C LEU A 151 7.73 -10.01 3.07
N GLY A 152 7.50 -11.15 3.73
CA GLY A 152 8.28 -12.39 3.53
C GLY A 152 8.33 -12.97 2.10
N ASN A 153 9.11 -14.04 1.88
CA ASN A 153 9.47 -14.55 0.54
C ASN A 153 8.35 -15.28 -0.24
N ASN A 154 7.13 -15.40 0.30
CA ASN A 154 6.06 -16.23 -0.29
C ASN A 154 5.16 -15.50 -1.31
N PHE A 155 5.51 -14.28 -1.72
CA PHE A 155 4.68 -13.45 -2.62
C PHE A 155 4.98 -13.66 -4.12
N ILE A 156 5.81 -14.64 -4.45
CA ILE A 156 6.39 -14.80 -5.79
C ILE A 156 5.34 -15.32 -6.78
N GLY A 157 5.25 -14.69 -7.96
CA GLY A 157 4.48 -15.18 -9.10
C GLY A 157 3.03 -14.70 -9.24
N ASP A 158 2.43 -14.13 -8.21
CA ASP A 158 1.02 -13.73 -8.25
C ASP A 158 0.82 -12.24 -8.56
N TYR A 159 -0.24 -11.91 -9.31
CA TYR A 159 -0.68 -10.52 -9.49
C TYR A 159 -1.42 -10.02 -8.25
N LEU A 160 -1.64 -8.71 -8.19
CA LEU A 160 -2.57 -8.15 -7.20
C LEU A 160 -4.00 -8.64 -7.46
N HIS A 161 -4.73 -8.84 -6.37
CA HIS A 161 -6.12 -9.27 -6.38
C HIS A 161 -7.06 -8.07 -6.29
N THR A 162 -8.26 -8.19 -6.85
CA THR A 162 -9.33 -7.21 -6.68
C THR A 162 -10.22 -7.57 -5.49
N PHE A 163 -10.77 -6.57 -4.81
CA PHE A 163 -11.68 -6.73 -3.67
C PHE A 163 -13.11 -7.18 -4.03
#